data_AF-A0A124HQL9-F1
#
_entry.id   AF-A0A124HQL9-F1
#
_cell.length_a   1.000
_cell.length_b   1.000
_cell.length_c   1.000
_cell.angle_alpha   90.00
_cell.angle_beta   90.00
_cell.angle_gamma   90.00
#
_symmetry.space_group_name_H-M   'P 1'
#
loop_
_entity.id
_entity.type
_entity.pdbx_description
1 polymer ?
#
loop_
_entity_poly.entity_id
_entity_poly.type
_entity_poly.pdbx_seq_one_letter_code
_entity_poly.pdbx_strand_id
1 'polypeptide(L)'
;MSGRHAALRLGQLSSAAANARRQAVLRPWLEHRAQRTALTAYTAFRERHYEAYLQYASLRIGRRGAAETAVTAALTELAVSWTAILGSAGPAAVAWRILHHHVDRAAGCDPTAVAAGHGMQTLHDDAYFLHERLHLDRDRIAEVLGIHLADLPSLPPRSSGG
;
A
#
# COMPACT_ATOMS: atom_id res chain seq x y z
N MET A 1 37.80 -24.81 41.51
CA MET A 1 36.69 -25.14 40.57
C MET A 1 36.49 -24.04 39.53
N SER A 2 37.42 -23.82 38.59
CA SER A 2 37.33 -22.69 37.63
C SER A 2 37.97 -22.99 36.26
N GLY A 3 37.62 -24.13 35.65
CA GLY A 3 38.18 -24.53 34.34
C GLY A 3 37.15 -24.83 33.25
N ARG A 4 35.92 -25.24 33.63
CA ARG A 4 34.90 -25.70 32.67
C ARG A 4 34.10 -24.58 32.01
N HIS A 5 34.04 -23.38 32.60
CA HIS A 5 33.30 -22.23 32.02
C HIS A 5 34.06 -21.50 30.91
N ALA A 6 35.40 -21.57 30.88
CA ALA A 6 36.21 -20.88 29.87
C ALA A 6 36.17 -21.57 28.50
N ALA A 7 36.16 -22.91 28.47
CA ALA A 7 36.14 -23.70 27.23
C ALA A 7 34.80 -23.61 26.48
N LEU A 8 33.67 -23.52 27.20
CA LEU A 8 32.34 -23.35 26.59
C LEU A 8 32.20 -21.98 25.90
N ARG A 9 32.78 -20.91 26.46
CA ARG A 9 32.80 -19.58 25.83
C ARG A 9 33.61 -19.56 24.53
N LEU A 10 34.74 -20.26 24.44
CA LEU A 10 35.56 -20.32 23.23
C LEU A 10 34.87 -21.10 22.09
N GLY A 11 34.17 -22.20 22.41
CA GLY A 11 33.36 -22.94 21.44
C GLY A 11 32.16 -22.14 20.90
N GLN A 12 31.47 -21.39 21.78
CA GLN A 12 30.37 -20.51 21.38
C GLN A 12 30.83 -19.32 20.52
N LEU A 13 31.98 -18.72 20.82
CA LEU A 13 32.54 -17.61 20.04
C LEU A 13 33.04 -18.07 18.65
N SER A 14 33.61 -19.28 18.55
CA SER A 14 34.00 -19.89 17.27
C SER A 14 32.78 -20.18 16.38
N SER A 15 31.70 -20.69 16.98
CA SER A 15 30.42 -20.91 16.28
C SER A 15 29.76 -19.61 15.82
N ALA A 16 29.76 -18.57 16.65
CA ALA A 16 29.22 -17.25 16.31
C ALA A 16 30.00 -16.57 15.17
N ALA A 17 31.33 -16.66 15.15
CA ALA A 17 32.16 -16.12 14.08
C ALA A 17 31.98 -16.88 12.76
N ALA A 18 31.85 -18.21 12.82
CA ALA A 18 31.54 -19.03 11.65
C ALA A 18 30.12 -18.77 11.10
N ASN A 19 29.16 -18.47 11.98
CA ASN A 19 27.81 -18.08 11.61
C ASN A 19 27.79 -16.67 10.97
N ALA A 20 28.52 -15.71 11.55
CA ALA A 20 28.62 -14.35 11.02
C ALA A 20 29.25 -14.31 9.61
N ARG A 21 30.29 -15.11 9.35
CA ARG A 21 30.89 -15.23 8.01
C ARG A 21 29.92 -15.84 6.98
N ARG A 22 29.14 -16.85 7.39
CA ARG A 22 28.08 -17.42 6.54
C ARG A 22 26.98 -16.41 6.24
N GLN A 23 26.54 -15.67 7.26
CA GLN A 23 25.55 -14.61 7.09
C GLN A 23 26.06 -13.50 6.17
N ALA A 24 27.32 -13.08 6.29
CA ALA A 24 27.93 -12.07 5.42
C ALA A 24 27.93 -12.47 3.94
N VAL A 25 28.15 -13.75 3.63
CA VAL A 25 28.08 -14.28 2.25
C VAL A 25 26.64 -14.37 1.74
N LEU A 26 25.67 -14.70 2.60
CA LEU A 26 24.28 -14.89 2.21
C LEU A 26 23.49 -13.58 2.09
N ARG A 27 23.88 -12.53 2.81
CA ARG A 27 23.18 -11.23 2.83
C ARG A 27 22.91 -10.64 1.43
N PRO A 28 23.88 -10.54 0.52
CA PRO A 28 23.64 -9.99 -0.82
C PRO A 28 22.59 -10.79 -1.62
N TRP A 29 22.56 -12.13 -1.47
CA TRP A 29 21.60 -12.98 -2.15
C TRP A 29 20.18 -12.83 -1.58
N LEU A 30 20.06 -12.69 -0.26
CA LEU A 30 18.79 -12.45 0.42
C LEU A 30 18.23 -11.08 0.05
N GLU A 31 19.08 -10.06 0.00
CA GLU A 31 18.71 -8.70 -0.40
C GLU A 31 18.21 -8.67 -1.86
N HIS A 32 18.91 -9.32 -2.79
CA HIS A 32 18.48 -9.39 -4.19
C HIS A 32 17.14 -10.17 -4.34
N ARG A 33 16.95 -11.28 -3.62
CA ARG A 33 15.67 -12.01 -3.63
C ARG A 33 14.53 -11.20 -3.05
N ALA A 34 14.76 -10.49 -1.94
CA ALA A 34 13.78 -9.60 -1.34
C ALA A 34 13.39 -8.48 -2.32
N GLN A 35 14.36 -7.87 -3.01
CA GLN A 35 14.11 -6.82 -4.00
C GLN A 35 13.27 -7.32 -5.18
N ARG A 36 13.56 -8.53 -5.69
CA ARG A 36 12.78 -9.14 -6.77
C ARG A 36 11.35 -9.44 -6.32
N THR A 37 11.19 -9.97 -5.12
CA THR A 37 9.87 -10.29 -4.54
C THR A 37 9.06 -9.01 -4.35
N ALA A 38 9.69 -7.94 -3.86
CA ALA A 38 9.06 -6.63 -3.71
C ALA A 38 8.60 -6.08 -5.06
N LEU A 39 9.44 -6.16 -6.11
CA LEU A 39 9.06 -5.72 -7.45
C LEU A 39 7.87 -6.54 -8.00
N THR A 40 7.87 -7.85 -7.85
CA THR A 40 6.74 -8.71 -8.26
C THR A 40 5.46 -8.33 -7.50
N ALA A 41 5.55 -8.11 -6.20
CA ALA A 41 4.40 -7.69 -5.39
C ALA A 41 3.88 -6.31 -5.82
N TYR A 42 4.77 -5.37 -6.17
CA TYR A 42 4.37 -4.06 -6.70
C TYR A 42 3.64 -4.20 -8.03
N THR A 43 4.17 -5.00 -8.96
CA THR A 43 3.53 -5.22 -10.26
C THR A 43 2.13 -5.81 -10.09
N ALA A 44 1.98 -6.84 -9.26
CA ALA A 44 0.68 -7.45 -8.99
C ALA A 44 -0.30 -6.47 -8.33
N PHE A 45 0.19 -5.66 -7.38
CA PHE A 45 -0.60 -4.59 -6.76
C PHE A 45 -1.06 -3.57 -7.81
N ARG A 46 -0.13 -3.05 -8.62
CA ARG A 46 -0.43 -2.09 -9.66
C ARG A 46 -1.47 -2.63 -10.64
N GLU A 47 -1.28 -3.84 -11.16
CA GLU A 47 -2.23 -4.48 -12.08
C GLU A 47 -3.62 -4.60 -11.46
N ARG A 48 -3.69 -5.01 -10.20
CA ARG A 48 -4.96 -5.16 -9.49
C ARG A 48 -5.66 -3.84 -9.21
N HIS A 49 -4.95 -2.75 -8.91
CA HIS A 49 -5.58 -1.49 -8.47
C HIS A 49 -5.67 -0.41 -9.56
N TYR A 50 -4.88 -0.51 -10.64
CA TYR A 50 -4.75 0.55 -11.64
C TYR A 50 -6.08 0.99 -12.24
N GLU A 51 -6.91 0.03 -12.65
CA GLU A 51 -8.19 0.35 -13.30
C GLU A 51 -9.14 1.10 -12.37
N ALA A 52 -9.32 0.60 -11.13
CA ALA A 52 -10.18 1.25 -10.13
C ALA A 52 -9.68 2.66 -9.79
N TYR A 53 -8.37 2.84 -9.65
CA TYR A 53 -7.76 4.14 -9.39
C TYR A 53 -7.97 5.12 -10.54
N LEU A 54 -7.81 4.65 -11.79
CA LEU A 54 -8.02 5.47 -12.97
C LEU A 54 -9.49 5.88 -13.13
N GLN A 55 -10.42 4.95 -12.90
CA GLN A 55 -11.86 5.25 -12.95
C GLN A 55 -12.24 6.26 -11.85
N TYR A 56 -11.77 6.06 -10.61
CA TYR A 56 -11.97 7.02 -9.52
C TYR A 56 -11.45 8.42 -9.88
N ALA A 57 -10.18 8.51 -10.30
CA ALA A 57 -9.54 9.77 -10.68
C ALA A 57 -10.27 10.46 -11.85
N SER A 58 -10.71 9.68 -12.85
CA SER A 58 -11.43 10.20 -14.02
C SER A 58 -12.76 10.84 -13.62
N LEU A 59 -13.48 10.24 -12.67
CA LEU A 59 -14.77 10.77 -12.21
C LEU A 59 -14.60 11.98 -11.29
N ARG A 60 -13.54 12.03 -10.48
CA ARG A 60 -13.24 13.16 -9.58
C ARG A 60 -12.72 14.39 -10.35
N ILE A 61 -11.82 14.19 -11.32
CA ILE A 61 -11.16 15.27 -12.06
C ILE A 61 -11.96 15.68 -13.30
N GLY A 62 -12.77 14.78 -13.87
CA GLY A 62 -13.56 15.01 -15.09
C GLY A 62 -12.75 15.10 -16.39
N ARG A 63 -11.40 15.13 -16.31
CA ARG A 63 -10.49 15.20 -17.47
C ARG A 63 -9.58 13.99 -17.51
N ARG A 64 -9.76 13.12 -18.51
CA ARG A 64 -9.05 11.84 -18.64
C ARG A 64 -7.52 11.98 -18.59
N GLY A 65 -6.93 12.89 -19.36
CA GLY A 65 -5.46 13.06 -19.38
C GLY A 65 -4.89 13.55 -18.04
N ALA A 66 -5.64 14.38 -17.30
CA ALA A 66 -5.25 14.80 -15.96
C ALA A 66 -5.38 13.65 -14.94
N ALA A 67 -6.41 12.81 -15.08
CA ALA A 67 -6.58 11.62 -14.26
C ALA A 67 -5.47 10.58 -14.46
N GLU A 68 -5.12 10.27 -15.72
CA GLU A 68 -4.02 9.37 -16.05
C GLU A 68 -2.69 9.88 -15.49
N THR A 69 -2.46 11.20 -15.57
CA THR A 69 -1.28 11.86 -15.00
C THR A 69 -1.24 11.72 -13.47
N ALA A 70 -2.35 12.00 -12.78
CA ALA A 70 -2.45 11.89 -11.33
C ALA A 70 -2.23 10.45 -10.83
N VAL A 71 -2.83 9.45 -11.49
CA VAL A 71 -2.66 8.03 -11.15
C VAL A 71 -1.22 7.58 -11.40
N THR A 72 -0.61 8.02 -12.51
CA THR A 72 0.80 7.70 -12.82
C THR A 72 1.74 8.31 -11.78
N ALA A 73 1.51 9.56 -11.36
CA ALA A 73 2.30 10.21 -10.33
C ALA A 73 2.18 9.46 -8.99
N ALA A 74 0.95 9.10 -8.58
CA ALA A 74 0.70 8.35 -7.35
C ALA A 74 1.39 6.98 -7.34
N LEU A 75 1.30 6.22 -8.45
CA LEU A 75 1.95 4.91 -8.56
C LEU A 75 3.48 5.03 -8.64
N THR A 76 3.99 6.10 -9.24
CA THR A 76 5.44 6.36 -9.27
C THR A 76 5.96 6.63 -7.86
N GLU A 77 5.26 7.45 -7.07
CA GLU A 77 5.58 7.70 -5.66
C GLU A 77 5.49 6.41 -4.82
N LEU A 78 4.46 5.60 -5.07
CA LEU A 78 4.29 4.29 -4.44
C LEU A 78 5.46 3.34 -4.77
N ALA A 79 5.91 3.31 -6.02
CA ALA A 79 7.02 2.46 -6.46
C ALA A 79 8.33 2.80 -5.74
N VAL A 80 8.61 4.09 -5.53
CA VAL A 80 9.82 4.56 -4.83
C VAL A 80 9.85 4.11 -3.37
N SER A 81 8.68 4.06 -2.72
CA SER A 81 8.54 3.75 -1.30
C SER A 81 8.03 2.32 -1.01
N TRP A 82 7.87 1.50 -2.05
CA TRP A 82 7.14 0.23 -1.99
C TRP A 82 7.71 -0.76 -0.97
N THR A 83 9.04 -0.87 -0.87
CA THR A 83 9.69 -1.80 0.07
C THR A 83 9.39 -1.45 1.52
N ALA A 84 9.31 -0.15 1.86
CA ALA A 84 8.91 0.30 3.19
C ALA A 84 7.42 0.05 3.44
N ILE A 85 6.59 0.27 2.43
CA ILE A 85 5.12 0.11 2.51
C ILE A 85 4.72 -1.36 2.66
N LEU A 86 5.40 -2.29 1.98
CA LEU A 86 5.20 -3.72 2.16
C LEU A 86 5.41 -4.19 3.61
N GLY A 87 6.29 -3.52 4.35
CA GLY A 87 6.52 -3.79 5.77
C GLY A 87 5.47 -3.20 6.72
N SER A 88 4.53 -2.40 6.21
CA SER A 88 3.49 -1.73 7.00
C SER A 88 2.20 -2.55 7.10
N ALA A 89 1.35 -2.20 8.07
CA ALA A 89 -0.01 -2.72 8.16
C ALA A 89 -0.91 -1.98 7.14
N GLY A 90 -0.99 -2.48 5.92
CA GLY A 90 -1.95 -2.04 4.91
C GLY A 90 -1.39 -1.23 3.73
N PRO A 91 -0.67 -1.88 2.79
CA PRO A 91 -0.17 -1.24 1.56
C PRO A 91 -1.24 -0.51 0.74
N ALA A 92 -2.45 -1.09 0.68
CA ALA A 92 -3.58 -0.52 -0.05
C ALA A 92 -4.06 0.81 0.58
N ALA A 93 -4.09 0.94 1.90
CA ALA A 93 -4.50 2.17 2.58
C ALA A 93 -3.50 3.31 2.33
N VAL A 94 -2.20 2.99 2.36
CA VAL A 94 -1.15 3.95 2.02
C VAL A 94 -1.28 4.38 0.56
N ALA A 95 -1.49 3.44 -0.35
CA ALA A 95 -1.68 3.72 -1.77
C ALA A 95 -2.92 4.60 -2.03
N TRP A 96 -4.05 4.33 -1.35
CA TRP A 96 -5.26 5.13 -1.45
C TRP A 96 -5.01 6.58 -1.01
N ARG A 97 -4.33 6.78 0.12
CA ARG A 97 -4.00 8.13 0.61
C ARG A 97 -3.10 8.91 -0.36
N ILE A 98 -2.08 8.24 -0.93
CA ILE A 98 -1.21 8.85 -1.95
C ILE A 98 -2.04 9.22 -3.19
N LEU A 99 -2.86 8.30 -3.70
CA LEU A 99 -3.74 8.56 -4.84
C LEU A 99 -4.66 9.75 -4.58
N HIS A 100 -5.36 9.76 -3.46
CA HIS A 100 -6.30 10.82 -3.09
C HIS A 100 -5.62 12.19 -3.09
N HIS A 101 -4.40 12.28 -2.53
CA HIS A 101 -3.61 13.50 -2.55
C HIS A 101 -3.31 14.00 -3.98
N HIS A 102 -2.88 13.11 -4.88
CA HIS A 102 -2.62 13.48 -6.29
C HIS A 102 -3.90 13.87 -7.03
N VAL A 103 -5.01 13.20 -6.76
CA VAL A 103 -6.32 13.50 -7.35
C VAL A 103 -6.83 14.87 -6.90
N ASP A 104 -6.78 15.18 -5.60
CA ASP A 104 -7.21 16.48 -5.07
C ASP A 104 -6.40 17.62 -5.67
N ARG A 105 -5.06 17.47 -5.73
CA ARG A 105 -4.18 18.45 -6.37
C ARG A 105 -4.53 18.67 -7.84
N ALA A 106 -4.81 17.61 -8.58
CA ALA A 106 -5.18 17.70 -9.99
C ALA A 106 -6.59 18.28 -10.21
N ALA A 107 -7.50 18.08 -9.25
CA ALA A 107 -8.83 18.68 -9.24
C ALA A 107 -8.82 20.16 -8.77
N GLY A 108 -7.70 20.65 -8.23
CA GLY A 108 -7.58 22.01 -7.68
C GLY A 108 -8.16 22.14 -6.27
N CYS A 109 -8.41 21.03 -5.58
CA CYS A 109 -8.77 21.02 -4.16
C CYS A 109 -7.49 21.20 -3.33
N ASP A 110 -7.47 22.16 -2.39
CA ASP A 110 -6.30 22.38 -1.53
C ASP A 110 -6.24 21.30 -0.42
N PRO A 111 -5.22 20.42 -0.38
CA PRO A 111 -5.12 19.36 0.61
C PRO A 111 -4.89 19.88 2.05
N THR A 112 -4.43 21.13 2.20
CA THR A 112 -4.10 21.70 3.52
C THR A 112 -5.32 22.16 4.31
N ALA A 113 -6.48 22.30 3.66
CA ALA A 113 -7.73 22.69 4.32
C ALA A 113 -8.44 21.52 5.04
N VAL A 114 -8.12 20.27 4.71
CA VAL A 114 -8.80 19.07 5.22
C VAL A 114 -8.04 18.52 6.44
N ALA A 115 -8.07 19.25 7.54
CA ALA A 115 -7.36 18.89 8.76
C ALA A 115 -7.95 17.66 9.49
N ALA A 116 -7.06 16.72 9.83
CA ALA A 116 -6.99 15.71 10.92
C ALA A 116 -8.23 14.97 11.48
N GLY A 117 -9.47 15.37 11.23
CA GLY A 117 -10.70 14.66 11.66
C GLY A 117 -11.57 14.14 10.52
N HIS A 118 -11.29 14.58 9.28
CA HIS A 118 -12.11 14.27 8.10
C HIS A 118 -11.71 12.97 7.39
N GLY A 119 -10.56 12.38 7.72
CA GLY A 119 -10.03 11.24 6.97
C GLY A 119 -10.98 10.04 6.93
N MET A 120 -11.64 9.72 8.05
CA MET A 120 -12.62 8.61 8.08
C MET A 120 -13.90 8.97 7.32
N GLN A 121 -14.41 10.19 7.47
CA GLN A 121 -15.60 10.65 6.74
C GLN A 121 -15.34 10.65 5.22
N THR A 122 -14.18 11.15 4.80
CA THR A 122 -13.74 11.11 3.40
C THR A 122 -13.61 9.68 2.87
N LEU A 123 -13.09 8.74 3.67
CA LEU A 123 -13.06 7.32 3.28
C LEU A 123 -14.46 6.72 3.13
N HIS A 124 -15.41 7.13 3.97
CA HIS A 124 -16.80 6.70 3.83
C HIS A 124 -17.43 7.28 2.56
N ASP A 125 -17.24 8.58 2.31
CA ASP A 125 -17.73 9.25 1.11
C ASP A 125 -17.14 8.61 -0.15
N ASP A 126 -15.85 8.28 -0.14
CA ASP A 126 -15.17 7.52 -1.19
C ASP A 126 -15.77 6.12 -1.37
N ALA A 127 -16.07 5.40 -0.27
CA ALA A 127 -16.71 4.09 -0.33
C ALA A 127 -18.09 4.15 -0.99
N TYR A 128 -18.92 5.14 -0.63
CA TYR A 128 -20.21 5.38 -1.27
C TYR A 128 -20.02 5.72 -2.75
N PHE A 129 -19.06 6.58 -3.08
CA PHE A 129 -18.78 6.97 -4.45
C PHE A 129 -18.35 5.77 -5.31
N LEU A 130 -17.44 4.93 -4.81
CA LEU A 130 -16.99 3.71 -5.48
C LEU A 130 -18.14 2.72 -5.70
N HIS A 131 -19.05 2.62 -4.75
CA HIS A 131 -20.22 1.76 -4.86
C HIS A 131 -21.21 2.25 -5.92
N GLU A 132 -21.59 3.52 -5.83
CA GLU A 132 -22.63 4.10 -6.67
C GLU A 132 -22.15 4.32 -8.11
N ARG A 133 -20.92 4.81 -8.28
CA ARG A 133 -20.42 5.26 -9.58
C ARG A 133 -19.59 4.22 -10.32
N LEU A 134 -18.82 3.41 -9.59
CA LEU A 134 -18.00 2.34 -10.19
C LEU A 134 -18.60 0.96 -10.01
N HIS A 135 -19.75 0.84 -9.33
CA HIS A 135 -20.45 -0.42 -9.20
C HIS A 135 -19.58 -1.52 -8.57
N LEU A 136 -18.67 -1.13 -7.67
CA LEU A 136 -17.83 -2.07 -6.93
C LEU A 136 -18.64 -2.70 -5.80
N ASP A 137 -18.42 -3.99 -5.57
CA ASP A 137 -18.94 -4.68 -4.39
C ASP A 137 -18.14 -4.30 -3.13
N ARG A 138 -18.66 -4.68 -1.95
CA ARG A 138 -18.09 -4.31 -0.67
C ARG A 138 -16.67 -4.84 -0.46
N ASP A 139 -16.40 -6.09 -0.86
CA ASP A 139 -15.08 -6.69 -0.71
C ASP A 139 -14.06 -5.94 -1.58
N ARG A 140 -14.47 -5.60 -2.80
CA ARG A 140 -13.64 -4.84 -3.73
C ARG A 140 -13.38 -3.42 -3.25
N ILE A 141 -14.37 -2.74 -2.66
CA ILE A 141 -14.19 -1.40 -2.08
C ILE A 141 -13.22 -1.46 -0.89
N ALA A 142 -13.42 -2.39 0.05
CA ALA A 142 -12.53 -2.56 1.20
C ALA A 142 -11.07 -2.77 0.74
N GLU A 143 -10.89 -3.59 -0.29
CA GLU A 143 -9.58 -3.85 -0.88
C GLU A 143 -8.95 -2.61 -1.54
N VAL A 144 -9.72 -1.83 -2.29
CA VAL A 144 -9.25 -0.61 -2.97
C VAL A 144 -8.87 0.48 -1.97
N LEU A 145 -9.66 0.65 -0.92
CA LEU A 145 -9.40 1.62 0.15
C LEU A 145 -8.34 1.13 1.14
N GLY A 146 -8.09 -0.18 1.18
CA GLY A 146 -7.19 -0.82 2.13
C GLY A 146 -7.69 -0.84 3.58
N ILE A 147 -9.00 -0.84 3.78
CA ILE A 147 -9.64 -0.90 5.10
C ILE A 147 -10.20 -2.31 5.34
N HIS A 148 -10.41 -2.69 6.61
CA HIS A 148 -11.12 -3.94 6.88
C HIS A 148 -12.60 -3.81 6.49
N LEU A 149 -13.18 -4.89 5.96
CA LEU A 149 -14.61 -4.94 5.60
C LEU A 149 -15.54 -4.58 6.77
N ALA A 150 -15.12 -4.87 8.01
CA ALA A 150 -15.85 -4.52 9.22
C ALA A 150 -15.89 -2.99 9.47
N ASP A 151 -14.89 -2.25 8.98
CA ASP A 151 -14.79 -0.79 9.12
C ASP A 151 -15.50 -0.06 7.96
N LEU A 152 -15.96 -0.81 6.95
CA LEU A 152 -16.63 -0.26 5.78
C LEU A 152 -18.10 0.06 6.12
N PRO A 153 -18.61 1.26 5.79
CA PRO A 153 -19.99 1.63 6.08
C PRO A 153 -21.01 0.66 5.49
N SER A 154 -22.22 0.65 6.06
CA SER A 154 -23.36 0.03 5.40
C SER A 154 -23.66 0.77 4.10
N LEU A 155 -23.33 0.15 2.97
CA LEU A 155 -23.66 0.67 1.66
C LEU A 155 -25.11 0.34 1.30
N PRO A 156 -25.83 1.22 0.59
CA PRO A 156 -27.19 0.94 0.14
C PRO A 156 -27.21 -0.32 -0.74
N PRO A 157 -28.33 -1.04 -0.80
CA PRO A 157 -28.50 -2.09 -1.80
C PRO A 157 -28.35 -1.45 -3.17
N ARG A 158 -27.55 -2.09 -4.04
CA ARG A 158 -27.37 -1.64 -5.41
C ARG A 158 -28.74 -1.43 -6.03
N SER A 159 -29.04 -0.21 -6.42
CA SER A 159 -30.23 0.05 -7.23
C SER A 159 -30.02 -0.71 -8.54
N SER A 160 -30.59 -1.91 -8.63
CA SER A 160 -30.74 -2.63 -9.89
C SER A 160 -31.60 -1.73 -10.77
N GLY A 161 -30.95 -0.93 -11.62
CA GLY A 161 -31.65 -0.20 -12.67
C GLY A 161 -32.38 -1.22 -13.54
N GLY A 162 -33.71 -1.09 -13.59
CA GLY A 162 -34.55 -1.73 -14.61
C GLY A 162 -34.37 -1.05 -15.96
#